data_AF-A0A101SJK2-F1
#
_entry.id   AF-A0A101SJK2-F1
#
_cell.length_a   1.000
_cell.length_b   1.000
_cell.length_c   1.000
_cell.angle_alpha   90.00
_cell.angle_beta   90.00
_cell.angle_gamma   90.00
#
_symmetry.space_group_name_H-M   'P 1'
#
loop_
_entity.id
_entity.type
_entity.pdbx_description
1 polymer ?
#
loop_
_entity_poly.entity_id
_entity_poly.type
_entity_poly.pdbx_seq_one_letter_code
_entity_poly.pdbx_strand_id
1 'polypeptide(L)' 'MRRLADAGSSTATDELIQLAAEQGNLEELRRLSDSGSATATDQLIELATEQDDMDELQRLADRGNITAAEQLEELTAE' A
#
# COMPACT_ATOMS: atom_id res chain seq x y z
N MET A 1 -25.65 -17.54 -16.63
CA MET A 1 -25.01 -17.80 -15.32
C MET A 1 -23.51 -17.58 -15.42
N ARG A 2 -23.00 -16.58 -14.69
CA ARG A 2 -21.66 -16.59 -14.05
C ARG A 2 -20.42 -16.77 -14.95
N ARG A 3 -20.25 -16.00 -16.02
CA ARG A 3 -18.93 -15.94 -16.70
C ARG A 3 -18.47 -14.55 -17.15
N LEU A 4 -19.30 -13.52 -17.02
CA LEU A 4 -18.92 -12.14 -17.37
C LEU A 4 -18.94 -11.16 -16.19
N ALA A 5 -19.32 -11.61 -14.99
CA ALA A 5 -19.29 -10.78 -13.79
C ALA A 5 -17.91 -10.77 -13.11
N ASP A 6 -17.06 -11.78 -13.38
CA ASP A 6 -15.78 -11.95 -12.68
C ASP A 6 -14.62 -11.15 -13.34
N ALA A 7 -14.84 -10.51 -14.49
CA ALA A 7 -13.80 -9.75 -15.20
C ALA A 7 -13.91 -8.22 -15.01
N GLY A 8 -14.86 -7.74 -14.20
CA GLY A 8 -15.09 -6.32 -13.98
C GLY A 8 -15.72 -5.97 -12.64
N SER A 9 -15.82 -6.91 -11.70
CA SER A 9 -16.26 -6.63 -10.34
C SER A 9 -15.02 -6.57 -9.45
N SER A 10 -14.39 -5.40 -9.40
CA SER A 10 -13.48 -5.07 -8.31
C SER A 10 -14.20 -5.36 -6.99
N THR A 11 -13.53 -5.95 -6.00
CA THR A 11 -14.17 -6.10 -4.69
C THR A 11 -14.32 -4.72 -4.05
N ALA A 12 -15.27 -4.56 -3.12
CA ALA A 12 -15.40 -3.28 -2.40
C ALA A 12 -14.10 -2.89 -1.66
N THR A 13 -13.29 -3.88 -1.29
CA THR A 13 -11.96 -3.66 -0.70
C THR A 13 -10.97 -3.10 -1.73
N ASP A 14 -10.96 -3.63 -2.95
CA ASP A 14 -10.08 -3.13 -4.02
C ASP A 14 -10.43 -1.70 -4.41
N GLU A 15 -11.73 -1.37 -4.51
CA GLU A 15 -12.18 0.01 -4.75
C GLU A 15 -11.77 0.95 -3.63
N LEU A 16 -11.86 0.51 -2.37
CA LEU A 16 -11.46 1.31 -1.21
C LEU A 16 -9.94 1.56 -1.19
N ILE A 17 -9.13 0.55 -1.53
CA ILE A 17 -7.68 0.69 -1.64
C ILE A 17 -7.33 1.69 -2.73
N GLN A 18 -7.92 1.54 -3.92
CA GLN A 18 -7.68 2.45 -5.04
C GLN A 18 -8.07 3.88 -4.66
N LEU A 19 -9.25 4.06 -4.07
CA LEU A 19 -9.73 5.37 -3.64
C LEU A 19 -8.83 6.00 -2.57
N ALA A 20 -8.30 5.21 -1.63
CA ALA A 20 -7.38 5.67 -0.61
C ALA A 20 -6.04 6.11 -1.23
N ALA A 21 -5.50 5.34 -2.17
CA ALA A 21 -4.28 5.70 -2.91
C ALA A 21 -4.45 6.98 -3.72
N GLU A 22 -5.53 7.10 -4.50
CA GLU A 22 -5.84 8.29 -5.30
C GLU A 22 -6.00 9.56 -4.43
N GLN A 23 -6.45 9.40 -3.18
CA GLN A 23 -6.59 10.51 -2.23
C GLN A 23 -5.33 10.79 -1.40
N GLY A 24 -4.26 9.99 -1.55
CA GLY A 24 -3.08 10.08 -0.69
C GLY A 24 -3.38 9.73 0.78
N ASN A 25 -4.39 8.90 1.04
CA ASN A 25 -4.83 8.56 2.38
C ASN A 25 -3.98 7.42 2.99
N LEU A 26 -2.78 7.80 3.45
CA LEU A 26 -1.82 6.95 4.16
C LEU A 26 -2.46 6.19 5.33
N GLU A 27 -3.33 6.84 6.12
CA GLU A 27 -3.94 6.21 7.29
C GLU A 27 -4.87 5.05 6.90
N GLU A 28 -5.68 5.22 5.86
CA GLU A 28 -6.57 4.16 5.40
C GLU A 28 -5.80 3.00 4.76
N LEU A 29 -4.79 3.30 3.93
CA LEU A 29 -3.90 2.28 3.38
C LEU A 29 -3.18 1.51 4.49
N ARG A 30 -2.74 2.20 5.54
CA ARG A 30 -2.14 1.59 6.74
C ARG A 30 -3.12 0.64 7.43
N ARG A 31 -4.36 1.06 7.67
CA ARG A 31 -5.38 0.19 8.30
C ARG A 31 -5.66 -1.06 7.47
N LEU A 32 -5.77 -0.91 6.15
CA LEU A 32 -6.02 -2.01 5.23
C LEU A 32 -4.82 -2.96 5.14
N SER A 33 -3.60 -2.43 5.10
CA SER A 33 -2.35 -3.20 5.19
C SER A 33 -2.28 -3.99 6.49
N ASP A 34 -2.57 -3.34 7.63
CA ASP A 34 -2.59 -3.97 8.96
C ASP A 34 -3.65 -5.07 9.08
N SER A 35 -4.73 -5.00 8.28
CA SER A 35 -5.74 -6.05 8.17
C SER A 35 -5.33 -7.24 7.28
N GLY A 36 -4.14 -7.18 6.68
CA GLY A 36 -3.55 -8.23 5.86
C GLY A 36 -3.71 -8.04 4.34
N SER A 37 -4.12 -6.87 3.88
CA SER A 37 -4.19 -6.59 2.43
C SER A 37 -2.80 -6.32 1.85
N ALA A 38 -2.32 -7.25 1.02
CA ALA A 38 -1.05 -7.09 0.31
C ALA A 38 -1.10 -5.89 -0.65
N THR A 39 -2.18 -5.74 -1.42
CA THR A 39 -2.35 -4.61 -2.35
C THR A 39 -2.36 -3.26 -1.63
N ALA A 40 -2.98 -3.18 -0.45
CA ALA A 40 -2.92 -1.96 0.35
C ALA A 40 -1.51 -1.68 0.88
N THR A 41 -0.74 -2.73 1.18
CA THR A 41 0.66 -2.61 1.61
C THR A 41 1.53 -2.08 0.47
N ASP A 42 1.34 -2.57 -0.75
CA ASP A 42 2.09 -2.10 -1.92
C ASP A 42 1.80 -0.61 -2.18
N GLN A 43 0.52 -0.22 -2.17
CA GLN A 43 0.09 1.16 -2.32
C GLN A 43 0.59 2.08 -1.20
N LEU A 44 0.66 1.55 0.03
CA LEU A 44 1.18 2.27 1.18
C LEU A 44 2.67 2.56 1.04
N ILE A 45 3.44 1.60 0.52
CA ILE A 45 4.88 1.77 0.25
C ILE A 45 5.10 2.79 -0.85
N GLU A 46 4.40 2.65 -1.99
CA GLU A 46 4.49 3.58 -3.11
C GLU A 46 4.23 5.02 -2.65
N LEU A 47 3.12 5.23 -1.95
CA LEU A 47 2.75 6.55 -1.46
C LEU A 47 3.71 7.09 -0.39
N ALA A 48 4.23 6.24 0.50
CA ALA A 48 5.22 6.63 1.50
C ALA A 48 6.54 7.04 0.83
N THR A 49 7.00 6.31 -0.18
CA THR A 49 8.16 6.70 -0.99
C THR A 49 7.95 8.04 -1.68
N GLU A 50 6.81 8.23 -2.36
CA GLU A 50 6.50 9.49 -3.06
C GLU A 50 6.45 10.72 -2.13
N GLN A 51 6.16 10.51 -0.85
CA GLN A 51 6.07 11.55 0.17
C GLN A 51 7.34 11.67 1.04
N ASP A 52 8.38 10.89 0.76
CA ASP A 52 9.57 10.75 1.61
C ASP A 52 9.22 10.41 3.08
N ASP A 53 8.12 9.67 3.31
CA ASP A 53 7.67 9.24 4.63
C ASP A 53 8.52 8.05 5.12
N MET A 54 9.75 8.37 5.52
CA MET A 54 10.71 7.40 6.04
C MET A 54 10.22 6.70 7.31
N ASP A 55 9.41 7.36 8.13
CA ASP A 55 8.85 6.76 9.35
C ASP A 55 7.90 5.60 9.00
N GLU A 56 7.08 5.75 7.95
CA GLU A 56 6.20 4.69 7.50
C GLU A 56 6.95 3.53 6.83
N LEU A 57 7.95 3.84 5.99
CA LEU A 57 8.79 2.82 5.39
C LEU A 57 9.57 2.03 6.45
N GLN A 58 10.13 2.70 7.47
CA GLN A 58 10.81 2.07 8.59
C GLN A 58 9.85 1.16 9.38
N ARG A 59 8.62 1.61 9.66
CA ARG A 59 7.61 0.80 10.36
C ARG A 59 7.31 -0.50 9.61
N LEU A 60 7.19 -0.44 8.29
CA LEU A 60 6.94 -1.60 7.45
C LEU A 60 8.16 -2.52 7.37
N ALA A 61 9.36 -1.96 7.24
CA ALA A 61 10.63 -2.68 7.25
C ALA A 61 10.84 -3.44 8.57
N ASP A 62 10.57 -2.80 9.72
CA ASP A 62 10.66 -3.42 11.05
C ASP A 62 9.71 -4.60 11.21
N ARG A 63 8.62 -4.62 10.44
CA ARG A 63 7.67 -5.74 10.37
C ARG A 63 8.05 -6.80 9.34
N GLY A 64 9.22 -6.67 8.72
CA GLY A 64 9.78 -7.62 7.77
C GLY A 64 9.35 -7.38 6.32
N ASN A 65 8.80 -6.22 5.98
CA ASN A 65 8.53 -5.88 4.58
C ASN A 65 9.85 -5.49 3.88
N ILE A 66 10.31 -6.37 2.98
CA ILE A 66 11.59 -6.20 2.28
C ILE A 66 11.55 -5.01 1.33
N THR A 67 10.45 -4.83 0.58
CA THR A 67 10.31 -3.72 -0.38
C THR A 67 10.35 -2.37 0.33
N ALA A 68 9.71 -2.24 1.49
CA ALA A 68 9.80 -1.02 2.29
C ALA A 68 11.22 -0.74 2.79
N ALA A 69 11.97 -1.78 3.18
CA ALA A 69 13.36 -1.65 3.59
C ALA A 69 14.27 -1.19 2.44
N GLU A 70 14.07 -1.74 1.24
CA GLU A 70 14.81 -1.34 0.04
C GLU A 70 14.54 0.12 -0.34
N GLN A 71 13.27 0.55 -0.30
CA GLN A 71 12.90 1.94 -0.56
C GLN A 71 13.46 2.91 0.48
N LEU A 72 13.44 2.52 1.76
CA LEU A 72 14.06 3.31 2.81
C LEU A 72 15.58 3.46 2.61
N GLU A 73 16.27 2.38 2.24
CA GLU A 73 17.70 2.43 1.95
C GLU A 73 17.99 3.38 0.78
N GLU A 74 17.22 3.29 -0.30
CA GLU A 74 17.34 4.16 -1.48
C GLU A 74 17.20 5.65 -1.10
N LEU A 75 16.16 6.02 -0.35
CA LEU A 75 15.94 7.41 0.08
C LEU A 75 17.00 7.93 1.05
N THR A 76 17.60 7.06 1.88
CA THR A 76 18.67 7.47 2.81
C THR A 76 20.05 7.56 2.15
N ALA A 77 20.20 7.05 0.93
CA ALA A 77 21.45 7.06 0.18
C ALA A 77 21.64 8.31 -0.71
N GLU A 78 20.59 9.13 -0.89
CA GLU A 78 20.60 10.41 -1.62
C GLU A 78 21.13 11.58 -0.77
#